data_AF-A0A953XV67-F1
#
_entry.id   AF-A0A953XV67-F1
#
_cell.length_a   1.000
_cell.length_b   1.000
_cell.length_c   1.000
_cell.angle_alpha   90.00
_cell.angle_beta   90.00
_cell.angle_gamma   90.00
#
_symmetry.space_group_name_H-M   'P 1'
#
loop_
_entity.id
_entity.type
_entity.pdbx_description
1 polymer ?
#
loop_
_entity_poly.entity_id
_entity_poly.type
_entity_poly.pdbx_seq_one_letter_code
_entity_poly.pdbx_strand_id
1 'polypeptide(L)' 'LMLASPHYFPEMPKVQDRFFQSQYYFYVDDIDDLRERVIAAGAEPTGIIDQPYDMREFEMPDPDGHLLVFGQDIKKD' A
#
# COMPACT_ATOMS: atom_id res chain seq x y z
N LEU A 1 -11.71 -5.05 12.56
CA LEU A 1 -10.35 -5.57 12.79
C LEU A 1 -9.73 -5.67 11.40
N MET A 2 -8.90 -4.70 11.00
CA MET A 2 -8.26 -4.72 9.68
C MET A 2 -7.12 -5.73 9.76
N LEU A 3 -7.24 -6.84 9.02
CA LEU A 3 -6.25 -7.91 8.96
C LEU A 3 -5.19 -7.47 7.96
N ALA A 4 -4.02 -7.05 8.46
CA ALA A 4 -2.94 -6.54 7.64
C ALA A 4 -2.37 -7.61 6.69
N SER A 5 -1.94 -7.14 5.52
CA SER A 5 -1.20 -7.87 4.49
C SER A 5 -0.13 -8.81 5.09
N PRO A 6 0.10 -10.01 4.53
CA PRO A 6 1.21 -10.87 4.94
C PRO A 6 2.59 -10.22 4.71
N HIS A 7 2.67 -9.12 3.95
CA HIS A 7 3.88 -8.30 3.78
C HIS A 7 3.86 -7.01 4.60
N TYR A 8 3.01 -6.93 5.63
CA TYR A 8 3.07 -5.88 6.64
C TYR A 8 4.53 -5.70 7.07
N PHE A 9 5.04 -4.47 6.91
CA PHE A 9 6.41 -4.14 7.29
C PHE A 9 6.71 -4.70 8.69
N PRO A 10 7.54 -5.76 8.81
CA PRO A 10 7.71 -6.49 10.08
C PRO A 10 8.25 -5.56 11.17
N GLU A 11 9.03 -4.55 10.75
CA GLU A 11 9.22 -3.31 11.46
C GLU A 11 8.76 -2.16 10.57
N MET A 12 7.86 -1.32 11.09
CA MET A 12 7.39 -0.13 10.41
C MET A 12 8.57 0.82 10.15
N PRO A 13 8.94 1.11 8.88
CA PRO A 13 10.02 2.04 8.61
C PRO A 13 9.76 3.38 9.28
N LYS A 14 10.75 3.85 10.02
CA LYS A 14 10.69 5.17 10.61
C LYS A 14 11.04 6.19 9.54
N VAL A 15 10.17 7.16 9.36
CA VAL A 15 10.48 8.35 8.59
C VAL A 15 10.74 9.46 9.59
N GLN A 16 11.91 10.10 9.47
CA GLN A 16 12.37 11.13 10.42
C GLN A 16 12.35 10.66 11.90
N ASP A 17 12.78 9.42 12.15
CA ASP A 17 12.81 8.77 13.48
C ASP A 17 11.45 8.57 14.18
N ARG A 18 10.34 8.68 13.45
CA ARG A 18 8.97 8.50 13.98
C ARG A 18 8.30 7.27 13.38
N PHE A 19 7.46 6.61 14.20
CA PHE A 19 6.54 5.59 13.69
C PHE A 19 5.42 6.24 12.89
N PHE A 20 4.80 5.47 11.99
CA PHE A 20 3.77 6.05 11.16
C PHE A 20 2.59 6.54 12.01
N GLN A 21 2.24 7.80 11.80
CA GLN A 21 1.18 8.45 12.56
C GLN A 21 -0.20 7.98 12.09
N SER A 22 -0.32 7.59 10.82
CA SER A 22 -1.59 7.25 10.17
C SER A 22 -1.38 6.36 8.96
N GLN A 23 -2.41 5.57 8.66
CA GLN A 23 -2.52 4.78 7.44
C GLN A 23 -3.71 5.31 6.63
N TYR A 24 -3.50 5.48 5.32
CA TYR A 24 -4.52 5.92 4.38
C TYR A 24 -4.77 4.82 3.36
N TYR A 25 -6.03 4.45 3.17
CA TYR A 25 -6.44 3.43 2.22
C TYR A 25 -7.18 4.08 1.06
N PHE A 26 -6.71 3.83 -0.16
CA PHE A 26 -7.27 4.36 -1.38
C PHE A 26 -7.82 3.21 -2.24
N TYR A 27 -9.09 3.30 -2.60
CA TYR A 27 -9.66 2.45 -3.65
C TYR A 27 -9.25 2.99 -5.01
N VAL A 28 -8.77 2.11 -5.89
CA VAL A 28 -8.28 2.48 -7.22
C VAL A 28 -8.88 1.56 -8.29
N ASP A 29 -9.07 2.10 -9.49
CA ASP A 29 -9.67 1.37 -10.61
C ASP A 29 -8.68 0.43 -11.30
N ASP A 30 -7.41 0.88 -11.45
CA ASP A 30 -6.32 0.13 -12.07
C ASP A 30 -5.06 0.21 -11.20
N ILE A 31 -4.87 -0.82 -10.37
CA ILE A 31 -3.75 -0.91 -9.44
C ILE A 31 -2.42 -1.17 -10.15
N ASP A 32 -2.44 -1.81 -11.32
CA ASP A 32 -1.23 -2.11 -12.08
C ASP A 32 -0.68 -0.82 -12.72
N ASP A 33 -1.53 -0.06 -13.43
CA ASP A 33 -1.14 1.25 -14.00
C ASP A 33 -0.66 2.22 -12.92
N LEU A 34 -1.40 2.32 -11.81
CA LEU A 34 -1.00 3.21 -10.73
C LEU A 34 0.37 2.84 -10.16
N ARG A 35 0.62 1.54 -9.92
CA ARG A 35 1.90 1.09 -9.38
C ARG A 35 3.05 1.37 -10.35
N GLU A 36 2.87 1.12 -11.64
CA GLU A 36 3.87 1.44 -12.66
C GLU A 36 4.20 2.94 -12.67
N ARG A 37 3.18 3.80 -12.57
CA ARG A 37 3.36 5.25 -12.52
C ARG A 37 4.08 5.71 -11.26
N VAL A 38 3.78 5.10 -10.11
CA VAL A 38 4.47 5.38 -8.85
C VAL A 38 5.95 4.99 -8.93
N ILE A 39 6.27 3.84 -9.51
CA ILE A 39 7.66 3.41 -9.76
C ILE A 39 8.36 4.36 -10.74
N ALA A 40 7.70 4.74 -11.84
CA ALA A 40 8.24 5.67 -12.82
C ALA A 40 8.52 7.07 -12.23
N ALA A 41 7.81 7.45 -11.16
CA ALA A 41 8.05 8.67 -10.40
C ALA A 41 9.22 8.55 -9.41
N GLY A 42 9.89 7.40 -9.32
CA GLY A 42 11.05 7.15 -8.47
C GLY A 42 10.73 6.68 -7.06
N ALA A 43 9.48 6.26 -6.80
CA ALA A 43 9.11 5.69 -5.52
C ALA A 43 9.26 4.16 -5.50
N GLU A 44 9.29 3.58 -4.30
CA GLU A 44 9.58 2.17 -4.07
C GLU A 44 8.41 1.46 -3.36
N PRO A 45 7.25 1.28 -4.02
CA PRO A 45 6.12 0.56 -3.44
C PRO A 45 6.42 -0.94 -3.33
N THR A 46 5.71 -1.63 -2.43
CA THR A 46 5.73 -3.10 -2.36
C THR A 46 5.19 -3.74 -3.64
N GLY A 47 5.29 -5.07 -3.77
CA GLY A 47 4.58 -5.81 -4.82
C GLY A 47 3.07 -5.79 -4.61
N ILE A 48 2.29 -5.98 -5.69
CA ILE A 48 0.84 -6.17 -5.57
C ILE A 48 0.58 -7.57 -5.04
N ILE A 49 -0.23 -7.67 -3.99
CA ILE A 49 -0.55 -8.93 -3.30
C ILE A 49 -2.06 -9.05 -3.16
N ASP A 50 -2.59 -10.24 -3.44
CA ASP A 50 -3.98 -10.59 -3.19
C ASP A 50 -4.19 -10.89 -1.70
N GLN A 51 -5.21 -10.27 -1.13
CA GLN A 51 -5.59 -10.34 0.27
C GLN A 51 -6.75 -11.31 0.49
N PRO A 52 -6.92 -11.88 1.69
CA PRO A 52 -7.99 -12.84 2.01
C PRO A 52 -9.40 -12.23 2.01
N TYR A 53 -9.54 -10.93 1.78
CA TYR A 53 -10.79 -10.17 1.73
C TYR A 53 -11.07 -9.60 0.33
N ASP A 54 -10.65 -10.33 -0.70
CA ASP A 54 -10.94 -10.06 -2.12
C ASP A 54 -10.41 -8.71 -2.65
N MET A 55 -9.35 -8.19 -2.03
CA MET A 55 -8.62 -7.01 -2.51
C MET A 55 -7.24 -7.39 -2.99
N ARG A 56 -6.74 -6.73 -4.02
CA ARG A 56 -5.32 -6.75 -4.40
C ARG A 56 -4.71 -5.41 -4.06
N GLU A 57 -3.54 -5.40 -3.44
CA GLU A 57 -3.00 -4.21 -2.79
C GLU A 57 -1.49 -4.04 -2.97
N PHE A 58 -1.03 -2.79 -3.01
CA PHE A 58 0.36 -2.45 -2.72
C PHE A 58 0.42 -1.33 -1.68
N GLU A 59 1.57 -1.21 -1.03
CA GLU A 59 1.81 -0.29 0.07
C GLU A 59 3.06 0.57 -0.20
N MET A 60 3.08 1.78 0.34
CA MET A 60 4.22 2.68 0.23
C MET A 60 4.24 3.69 1.38
N PRO A 61 5.39 3.92 2.04
CA PRO A 61 5.53 5.03 2.97
C PRO A 61 5.60 6.36 2.19
N ASP A 62 4.97 7.42 2.72
CA ASP A 62 5.19 8.77 2.23
C ASP A 62 6.39 9.45 2.93
N PRO A 63 6.86 10.61 2.43
CA PRO A 63 7.99 11.34 3.02
C PRO A 63 7.78 11.87 4.45
N ASP A 64 6.54 11.88 4.95
CA ASP A 64 6.19 12.30 6.30
C ASP A 64 6.03 11.11 7.26
N GLY A 65 6.16 9.89 6.74
CA GLY A 65 5.99 8.67 7.51
C GLY A 65 4.55 8.28 7.70
N HIS A 66 3.69 8.45 6.70
CA HIS A 66 2.41 7.78 6.67
C HIS A 66 2.48 6.54 5.78
N LEU A 67 1.66 5.53 6.09
CA LEU A 67 1.51 4.37 5.23
C LEU A 67 0.37 4.62 4.24
N LEU A 68 0.67 4.63 2.95
CA LEU A 68 -0.32 4.67 1.89
C LEU A 68 -0.57 3.24 1.42
N VAL A 69 -1.84 2.83 1.38
CA VAL A 69 -2.28 1.54 0.85
C VAL A 69 -3.23 1.79 -0.30
N PHE A 70 -2.95 1.17 -1.44
CA PHE A 70 -3.77 1.26 -2.63
C PHE A 70 -4.35 -0.11 -2.91
N GLY A 71 -5.67 -0.18 -3.01
CA GLY A 71 -6.40 -1.43 -3.16
C GLY A 71 -7.41 -1.39 -4.30
N GLN A 72 -7.51 -2.50 -5.01
CA GLN A 72 -8.53 -2.76 -6.02
C GLN A 72 -9.26 -4.06 -5.69
N ASP A 73 -10.58 -4.11 -5.89
CA ASP A 73 -11.34 -5.36 -5.77
C ASP A 73 -10.81 -6.39 -6.80
N ILE A 74 -10.52 -7.62 -6.37
CA ILE A 74 -10.11 -8.72 -7.27
C ILE A 74 -11.27 -9.09 -8.22
N LYS A 75 -12.51 -8.91 -7.74
CA LYS A 75 -13.74 -9.00 -8.53
C LYS A 75 -14.81 -8.08 -7.94
N LYS A 76 -15.31 -7.15 -8.75
CA LYS A 76 -16.73 -6.81 -8.75
C LYS A 76 -17.25 -7.04 -10.16
N ASP A 77 -18.38 -7.73 -10.24
CA ASP A 77 -19.10 -8.04 -11.48
C ASP A 77 -19.34 -6.81 -12.38
#